data_AF-A0A4T0B3B9-F1
#
_entry.id   AF-A0A4T0B3B9-F1
#
_cell.length_a   1.000
_cell.length_b   1.000
_cell.length_c   1.000
_cell.angle_alpha   90.00
_cell.angle_beta   90.00
_cell.angle_gamma   90.00
#
_symmetry.space_group_name_H-M   'P 1'
#
loop_
_entity.id
_entity.type
_entity.pdbx_description
1 polymer ?
#
loop_
_entity_poly.entity_id
_entity_poly.type
_entity_poly.pdbx_seq_one_letter_code
_entity_poly.pdbx_strand_id
1 'polypeptide(L)'
;MDLSLRCNSLKCRQRLADRAVVTTCSHIFCVPCSDALGLSSSANGIRMCPACDAQLANPDDAVVTQLNPTEDYKTSVLSGLSPTIIMECCSRGISFYQYQVTQEIMYHDYMAKNLADRYANLNSQMDNVIKDANSE
;
A
#
# COMPACT_ATOMS: atom_id res chain seq x y z
N MET A 1 3.80 0.09 -18.73
CA MET A 1 2.67 0.76 -18.05
C MET A 1 2.94 0.60 -16.57
N ASP A 2 3.21 1.69 -15.88
CA ASP A 2 3.60 1.61 -14.46
C ASP A 2 2.41 1.18 -13.60
N LEU A 3 2.70 0.41 -12.56
CA LEU A 3 1.71 -0.07 -11.61
C LEU A 3 1.22 1.12 -10.78
N SER A 4 -0.10 1.32 -10.75
CA SER A 4 -0.70 2.34 -9.90
C SER A 4 -0.59 1.90 -8.43
N LEU A 5 0.05 2.74 -7.61
CA LEU A 5 0.13 2.54 -6.17
C LEU A 5 -1.27 2.49 -5.55
N ARG A 6 -1.47 1.61 -4.57
CA ARG A 6 -2.73 1.44 -3.85
C ARG A 6 -2.55 1.69 -2.38
N CYS A 7 -3.59 2.21 -1.73
CA CYS A 7 -3.59 2.37 -0.28
C CYS A 7 -3.31 1.02 0.41
N ASN A 8 -2.36 0.99 1.34
CA ASN A 8 -1.99 -0.21 2.09
C ASN A 8 -2.97 -0.54 3.23
N SER A 9 -4.01 0.27 3.45
CA SER A 9 -5.17 -0.18 4.24
C SER A 9 -5.93 -1.25 3.46
N LEU A 10 -5.94 -2.49 3.99
CA LEU A 10 -6.56 -3.65 3.36
C LEU A 10 -8.07 -3.48 3.10
N LYS A 11 -8.75 -2.66 3.90
CA LYS A 11 -10.18 -2.34 3.71
C LYS A 11 -10.42 -1.31 2.60
N CYS A 12 -9.41 -0.49 2.27
CA CYS A 12 -9.54 0.61 1.32
C CYS A 12 -9.00 0.22 -0.07
N ARG A 13 -7.70 -0.08 -0.17
CA ARG A 13 -7.02 -0.52 -1.42
C ARG A 13 -7.25 0.37 -2.65
N GLN A 14 -7.75 1.59 -2.46
CA GLN A 14 -8.02 2.51 -3.57
C GLN A 14 -6.73 2.91 -4.26
N ARG A 15 -6.82 3.21 -5.56
CA ARG A 15 -5.70 3.74 -6.34
C ARG A 15 -5.33 5.12 -5.84
N LEU A 16 -4.03 5.38 -5.77
CA LEU A 16 -3.46 6.66 -5.35
C LEU A 16 -2.98 7.39 -6.61
N ALA A 17 -3.40 8.64 -6.79
CA ALA A 17 -3.14 9.39 -8.01
C ALA A 17 -2.53 10.78 -7.77
N ASP A 18 -2.96 11.48 -6.73
CA ASP A 18 -2.57 12.87 -6.49
C ASP A 18 -1.69 12.99 -5.24
N ARG A 19 -2.30 12.80 -4.07
CA ARG A 19 -1.62 12.89 -2.76
C ARG A 19 -1.79 11.61 -1.96
N ALA A 20 -0.73 11.25 -1.25
CA ALA A 20 -0.71 10.11 -0.34
C ALA A 20 0.25 10.37 0.83
N VAL A 21 0.12 9.60 1.90
CA VAL A 21 1.08 9.61 3.01
C VAL A 21 2.01 8.43 2.84
N VAL A 22 3.30 8.72 2.65
CA VAL A 22 4.39 7.73 2.51
C VAL A 22 5.13 7.63 3.83
N THR A 23 5.52 6.41 4.19
CA THR A 23 6.26 6.14 5.42
C THR A 23 7.66 5.60 5.14
N THR A 24 8.59 5.79 6.08
CA THR A 24 9.96 5.24 5.99
C THR A 24 10.02 3.73 6.10
N CYS A 25 8.96 3.09 6.65
CA CYS A 25 8.79 1.64 6.66
C CYS A 25 8.19 1.07 5.35
N SER A 26 8.27 1.84 4.26
CA SER A 26 7.83 1.47 2.90
C SER A 26 6.33 1.30 2.70
N HIS A 27 5.48 1.79 3.60
CA HIS A 27 4.02 1.78 3.42
C HIS A 27 3.47 3.11 2.92
N ILE A 28 2.33 3.05 2.22
CA ILE A 28 1.63 4.21 1.65
C ILE A 28 0.13 4.16 1.87
N PHE A 29 -0.46 5.29 2.25
CA PHE A 29 -1.87 5.41 2.55
C PHE A 29 -2.49 6.60 1.81
N CYS A 30 -3.78 6.51 1.46
CA CYS A 30 -4.50 7.71 1.08
C CYS A 30 -4.65 8.64 2.30
N VAL A 31 -4.81 9.93 2.06
CA VAL A 31 -4.97 10.93 3.12
C VAL A 31 -6.11 10.54 4.10
N PRO A 32 -7.32 10.16 3.64
CA PRO A 32 -8.40 9.78 4.55
C PRO A 32 -8.07 8.59 5.46
N CYS A 33 -7.37 7.56 4.95
CA CYS A 33 -6.95 6.43 5.78
C CYS A 33 -5.83 6.81 6.74
N SER A 34 -4.91 7.68 6.32
CA SER A 34 -3.87 8.19 7.21
C SER A 34 -4.46 8.91 8.41
N ASP A 35 -5.48 9.75 8.17
CA ASP A 35 -6.19 10.47 9.22
C ASP A 35 -6.99 9.53 10.13
N ALA A 36 -7.80 8.66 9.54
CA ALA A 36 -8.66 7.74 10.29
C ALA A 36 -7.88 6.70 11.11
N LEU A 37 -6.68 6.32 10.67
CA LEU A 37 -5.83 5.32 11.32
C LEU A 37 -4.78 5.94 12.24
N GLY A 38 -4.81 7.27 12.46
CA GLY A 38 -3.91 7.96 13.39
C GLY A 38 -2.47 8.11 12.91
N LEU A 39 -2.22 7.95 11.60
CA LEU A 39 -0.90 8.13 11.01
C LEU A 39 -0.57 9.63 10.80
N SER A 40 -1.57 10.46 10.53
CA SER A 40 -1.37 11.92 10.33
C SER A 40 -1.31 12.73 11.64
N SER A 41 -1.94 12.24 12.71
CA SER A 41 -2.05 12.95 13.99
C SER A 41 -1.60 12.05 15.14
N SER A 42 -0.46 12.35 15.76
CA SER A 42 -0.05 11.72 17.01
C SER A 42 -0.47 12.61 18.19
N ALA A 43 -1.45 12.16 19.00
CA ALA A 43 -1.79 12.85 20.25
C ALA A 43 -0.61 12.89 21.25
N ASN A 44 0.31 11.92 21.16
CA ASN A 44 1.45 11.73 22.07
C ASN A 44 2.83 11.77 21.38
N GLY A 45 2.91 12.28 20.15
CA GLY A 45 4.17 12.33 19.38
C GLY A 45 4.62 11.03 18.71
N ILE A 46 4.03 9.88 19.06
CA ILE A 46 4.38 8.57 18.49
C ILE A 46 3.32 8.16 17.46
N ARG A 47 3.74 7.91 16.22
CA ARG A 47 2.91 7.33 15.16
C ARG A 47 3.23 5.84 15.04
N MET A 48 2.21 5.03 14.78
CA MET A 48 2.37 3.59 14.49
C MET A 48 1.90 3.32 13.07
N CYS A 49 2.67 2.60 12.28
CA CYS A 49 2.28 2.26 10.92
C CYS A 49 1.07 1.30 10.94
N PRO A 50 -0.08 1.65 10.32
CA PRO A 50 -1.27 0.80 10.34
C PRO A 50 -1.15 -0.54 9.58
N ALA A 51 -0.06 -0.76 8.86
CA ALA A 51 0.15 -1.97 8.05
C ALA A 51 1.18 -2.94 8.63
N CYS A 52 2.17 -2.45 9.39
CA CYS A 52 3.25 -3.30 9.94
C CYS A 52 3.60 -3.02 11.39
N ASP A 53 2.85 -2.14 12.06
CA ASP A 53 3.07 -1.75 13.46
C ASP A 53 4.46 -1.19 13.76
N ALA A 54 5.19 -0.73 12.74
CA ALA A 54 6.45 -0.02 12.94
C ALA A 54 6.21 1.31 13.67
N GLN A 55 7.04 1.61 14.68
CA GLN A 55 7.04 2.88 15.37
C GLN A 55 7.72 3.95 14.50
N LEU A 56 6.98 5.01 14.18
CA LEU A 56 7.39 6.12 13.32
C LEU A 56 7.56 7.36 14.20
N ALA A 57 8.68 7.43 14.91
CA ALA A 57 8.94 8.43 15.94
C ALA A 57 9.48 9.76 15.38
N ASN A 58 10.07 9.75 14.18
CA ASN A 58 10.65 10.95 13.57
C ASN A 58 9.58 11.73 12.79
N PRO A 59 9.70 13.06 12.70
CA PRO A 59 8.77 13.89 11.93
C PRO A 59 8.62 13.42 10.48
N ASP A 60 9.74 13.03 9.84
CA ASP A 60 9.82 12.60 8.43
C ASP A 60 9.47 11.12 8.21
N ASP A 61 9.16 10.36 9.26
CA ASP A 61 8.80 8.94 9.13
C ASP A 61 7.43 8.74 8.46
N ALA A 62 6.61 9.77 8.38
CA ALA A 62 5.33 9.79 7.68
C ALA A 62 5.08 11.17 7.09
N VAL A 63 5.12 11.28 5.76
CA VAL A 63 5.02 12.57 5.05
C VAL A 63 3.95 12.52 3.97
N VAL A 64 3.25 13.63 3.78
CA VAL A 64 2.34 13.77 2.64
C VAL A 64 3.17 14.05 1.39
N THR A 65 3.03 13.19 0.38
CA THR A 65 3.76 13.25 -0.88
C THR A 65 2.81 13.54 -2.03
N GLN A 66 3.25 14.42 -2.93
CA GLN A 66 2.65 14.62 -4.25
C GLN A 66 3.18 13.51 -5.17
N LEU A 67 2.29 12.64 -5.66
CA LEU A 67 2.68 11.47 -6.46
C LEU A 67 3.03 11.83 -7.91
N ASN A 68 2.53 12.97 -8.38
CA ASN A 68 2.87 13.52 -9.68
C ASN A 68 3.26 15.00 -9.53
N PRO A 69 4.49 15.29 -9.06
CA PRO A 69 4.95 16.67 -8.89
C PRO A 69 5.26 17.33 -10.24
N THR A 70 5.23 18.67 -10.28
CA THR A 70 5.61 19.44 -11.47
C THR A 70 7.10 19.27 -11.80
N GLU A 71 7.47 19.51 -13.06
CA GLU A 71 8.90 19.49 -13.46
C GLU A 71 9.74 20.47 -12.65
N ASP A 72 9.23 21.69 -12.43
CA ASP A 72 9.91 22.69 -11.60
C ASP A 72 10.15 22.23 -10.16
N TYR A 73 9.20 21.50 -9.57
CA TYR A 73 9.38 20.93 -8.23
C TYR A 73 10.43 19.83 -8.23
N LYS A 74 10.43 18.94 -9.23
CA LYS A 74 11.47 17.90 -9.39
C LYS A 74 12.86 18.52 -9.53
N THR A 75 13.00 19.58 -10.31
CA THR A 75 14.26 20.32 -10.43
C THR A 75 14.63 20.96 -9.10
N SER A 76 13.71 21.63 -8.44
CA SER A 76 13.98 22.39 -7.21
C SER A 76 14.40 21.49 -6.05
N VAL A 77 13.77 20.32 -5.88
CA VAL A 77 14.08 19.41 -4.75
C VAL A 77 15.43 18.70 -4.90
N LEU A 78 15.92 18.54 -6.14
CA LEU A 78 17.20 17.89 -6.42
C LEU A 78 18.35 18.89 -6.60
N SER A 79 18.06 20.12 -7.00
CA SER A 79 19.05 21.17 -7.23
C SER A 79 19.71 21.59 -5.91
N GLY A 80 21.03 21.56 -5.87
CA GLY A 80 21.83 21.84 -4.65
C GLY A 80 22.26 20.60 -3.87
N LEU A 81 21.77 19.41 -4.23
CA LEU A 81 22.23 18.13 -3.66
C LEU A 81 23.46 17.61 -4.40
N SER A 82 24.33 16.89 -3.69
CA SER A 82 25.48 16.21 -4.33
C SER A 82 25.00 15.02 -5.16
N PRO A 83 25.76 14.59 -6.19
CA PRO A 83 25.42 13.40 -6.98
C PRO A 83 25.18 12.15 -6.12
N THR A 84 25.94 11.99 -5.03
CA THR A 84 25.77 10.87 -4.09
C THR A 84 24.40 10.90 -3.43
N ILE A 85 23.97 12.05 -2.90
CA ILE A 85 22.66 12.19 -2.24
C ILE A 85 21.53 11.95 -3.26
N ILE A 86 21.67 12.47 -4.48
CA ILE A 86 20.68 12.25 -5.54
C ILE A 86 20.51 10.75 -5.84
N MET A 87 21.63 10.03 -6.03
CA MET A 87 21.59 8.58 -6.29
C MET A 87 21.00 7.79 -5.12
N GLU A 88 21.27 8.22 -3.90
CA GLU A 88 20.68 7.67 -2.68
C GLU A 88 19.15 7.85 -2.62
N CYS A 89 18.64 9.05 -2.95
CA CYS A 89 17.20 9.30 -3.05
C CYS A 89 16.56 8.41 -4.12
N CYS A 90 17.18 8.32 -5.30
CA CYS A 90 16.71 7.46 -6.39
C CYS A 90 16.66 5.99 -5.97
N SER A 91 17.72 5.47 -5.35
CA SER A 91 17.79 4.09 -4.89
C SER A 91 16.68 3.77 -3.89
N ARG A 92 16.48 4.63 -2.88
CA ARG A 92 15.40 4.47 -1.89
C ARG A 92 14.01 4.52 -2.52
N GLY A 93 13.78 5.45 -3.46
CA GLY A 93 12.52 5.54 -4.20
C GLY A 93 12.21 4.29 -5.04
N ILE A 94 13.23 3.72 -5.69
CA ILE A 94 13.10 2.47 -6.45
C ILE A 94 12.79 1.30 -5.51
N SER A 95 13.52 1.16 -4.40
CA SER A 95 13.28 0.10 -3.41
C SER A 95 11.88 0.19 -2.80
N PHE A 96 11.39 1.41 -2.54
CA PHE A 96 10.01 1.64 -2.11
C PHE A 96 9.02 1.10 -3.14
N TYR A 97 9.19 1.45 -4.42
CA TYR A 97 8.30 1.00 -5.48
C TYR A 97 8.34 -0.52 -5.67
N GLN A 98 9.53 -1.14 -5.62
CA GLN A 98 9.68 -2.59 -5.65
C GLN A 98 8.93 -3.28 -4.50
N TYR A 99 9.03 -2.74 -3.29
CA TYR A 99 8.28 -3.25 -2.15
C TYR A 99 6.77 -3.21 -2.41
N GLN A 100 6.25 -2.10 -2.94
CA GLN A 100 4.83 -1.97 -3.27
C GLN A 100 4.39 -2.97 -4.34
N VAL A 101 5.20 -3.20 -5.38
CA VAL A 101 4.93 -4.22 -6.41
C VAL A 101 4.88 -5.62 -5.80
N THR A 102 5.84 -5.98 -4.93
CA THR A 102 5.84 -7.28 -4.25
C THR A 102 4.60 -7.46 -3.38
N GLN A 103 4.19 -6.43 -2.63
CA GLN A 103 2.95 -6.47 -1.83
C GLN A 103 1.71 -6.69 -2.70
N GLU A 104 1.60 -6.04 -3.86
CA GLU A 104 0.49 -6.26 -4.80
C GLU A 104 0.45 -7.69 -5.35
N ILE A 105 1.61 -8.27 -5.68
CA ILE A 105 1.70 -9.66 -6.15
C ILE A 105 1.20 -10.61 -5.06
N MET A 106 1.67 -10.45 -3.82
CA MET A 106 1.27 -11.29 -2.68
C MET A 106 -0.22 -11.15 -2.38
N TYR A 107 -0.76 -9.93 -2.46
CA TYR A 107 -2.18 -9.68 -2.28
C TYR A 107 -3.03 -10.40 -3.33
N HIS A 108 -2.65 -10.32 -4.62
CA HIS A 108 -3.37 -10.99 -5.69
C HIS A 108 -3.28 -12.53 -5.60
N ASP A 109 -2.11 -13.08 -5.24
CA ASP A 109 -1.96 -14.52 -5.00
C ASP A 109 -2.88 -15.00 -3.87
N TYR A 110 -2.92 -14.28 -2.76
CA TYR A 110 -3.83 -14.60 -1.64
C TYR A 110 -5.31 -14.52 -2.05
N MET A 111 -5.71 -13.47 -2.78
CA MET A 111 -7.08 -13.34 -3.30
C MET A 111 -7.46 -14.47 -4.25
N ALA A 112 -6.55 -14.87 -5.15
CA ALA A 112 -6.79 -15.96 -6.08
C ALA A 112 -7.01 -17.30 -5.36
N LYS A 113 -6.17 -17.60 -4.35
CA LYS A 113 -6.33 -18.80 -3.50
C LYS A 113 -7.67 -18.81 -2.77
N ASN A 114 -8.01 -17.70 -2.10
CA ASN A 114 -9.27 -17.59 -1.37
C ASN A 114 -10.49 -17.73 -2.29
N LEU A 115 -10.42 -17.18 -3.51
CA LEU A 115 -11.47 -17.34 -4.52
C LEU A 115 -11.60 -18.80 -4.97
N ALA A 116 -10.48 -19.48 -5.22
CA ALA A 116 -10.45 -20.89 -5.60
C ALA A 116 -11.05 -21.79 -4.50
N ASP A 117 -10.69 -21.56 -3.24
CA ASP A 117 -11.23 -22.31 -2.10
C ASP A 117 -12.75 -22.12 -1.96
N ARG A 118 -13.23 -20.89 -2.11
CA ARG A 118 -14.67 -20.59 -2.09
C ARG A 118 -15.42 -21.26 -3.24
N TYR A 119 -14.83 -21.26 -4.43
CA TYR A 119 -15.41 -21.94 -5.59
C TYR A 119 -15.49 -23.46 -5.38
N ALA A 120 -14.43 -24.08 -4.84
CA ALA A 120 -14.43 -25.50 -4.51
C ALA A 120 -15.49 -25.84 -3.44
N ASN A 121 -15.64 -25.00 -2.42
CA ASN A 121 -16.66 -25.16 -1.39
C ASN A 121 -18.09 -25.01 -1.93
N LEU A 122 -18.33 -24.06 -2.83
CA LEU A 122 -19.64 -23.89 -3.46
C LEU A 122 -19.99 -25.06 -4.38
N ASN A 123 -19.03 -25.58 -5.14
CA ASN A 123 -19.24 -26.76 -5.97
C ASN A 123 -19.56 -28.01 -5.15
N SER A 124 -18.85 -28.24 -4.04
CA SER A 124 -19.15 -29.39 -3.19
C SER A 124 -20.51 -29.28 -2.51
N GLN A 125 -20.93 -28.07 -2.10
CA GLN A 125 -22.28 -27.81 -1.62
C GLN A 125 -23.34 -28.11 -2.68
N MET A 126 -23.10 -27.70 -3.94
CA MET A 126 -24.00 -27.99 -5.04
C MET A 126 -24.13 -29.49 -5.31
N ASP A 127 -23.00 -30.23 -5.33
CA ASP A 127 -23.00 -31.68 -5.52
C ASP A 127 -23.78 -32.41 -4.42
N ASN A 128 -23.69 -31.94 -3.17
CA ASN A 128 -24.45 -32.49 -2.06
C ASN A 128 -25.95 -32.24 -2.21
N VAL A 129 -26.37 -31.02 -2.58
CA VAL A 129 -27.78 -30.70 -2.83
C VAL A 129 -28.37 -31.56 -3.95
N ILE A 130 -27.60 -31.81 -5.03
CA ILE A 130 -28.04 -32.69 -6.12
C ILE A 130 -28.21 -34.13 -5.63
N LYS A 131 -27.28 -34.63 -4.80
CA LYS A 131 -27.39 -35.98 -4.23
C LYS A 131 -28.60 -36.10 -3.30
N ASP A 132 -28.80 -35.13 -2.43
CA ASP A 132 -29.93 -35.12 -1.50
C ASP A 132 -31.26 -35.12 -2.26
N ALA A 133 -31.40 -34.27 -3.29
CA ALA A 133 -32.59 -34.21 -4.14
C ALA A 133 -32.84 -35.49 -4.96
N ASN A 134 -31.80 -36.23 -5.34
CA ASN A 134 -31.95 -37.53 -6.03
C ASN A 134 -32.22 -38.70 -5.07
N SER A 135 -32.08 -38.48 -3.76
CA SER A 135 -32.30 -39.48 -2.71
C SER A 135 -33.69 -39.39 -2.07
N GLU A 136 -34.44 -38.32 -2.33
CA GLU A 136 -35.89 -38.19 -2.10
C GLU A 136 -36.71 -38.80 -3.25
#